data_AF-A0A3P5ZPW5-F1
#
_entry.id   AF-A0A3P5ZPW5-F1
#
_cell.length_a   1.000
_cell.length_b   1.000
_cell.length_c   1.000
_cell.angle_alpha   90.00
_cell.angle_beta   90.00
_cell.angle_gamma   90.00
#
_symmetry.space_group_name_H-M   'P 1'
#
loop_
_entity.id
_entity.type
_entity.pdbx_description
1 polymer ?
#
loop_
_entity_poly.entity_id
_entity_poly.type
_entity_poly.pdbx_seq_one_letter_code
_entity_poly.pdbx_strand_id
1 'polypeptide(L)' 'MSDLPEDMTKEIFSRVPLTSLSAVPSTCKNWNSISKSQVLSRRKQFLGFMMKNFKVCSQKFDLQGIRRKKTSFIHL' A
#
# COMPACT_ATOMS: atom_id res chain seq x y z
N MET A 1 -8.20 -5.25 -23.66
CA MET A 1 -8.69 -3.86 -23.70
C MET A 1 -8.31 -3.16 -22.42
N SER A 2 -7.77 -1.95 -22.54
CA SER A 2 -7.56 -1.02 -21.44
C SER A 2 -7.77 0.35 -22.04
N ASP A 3 -9.02 0.77 -22.11
CA ASP A 3 -9.42 2.07 -22.66
C ASP A 3 -9.02 3.22 -21.72
N LEU A 4 -8.57 2.87 -20.50
CA LEU A 4 -8.06 3.79 -19.52
C LEU A 4 -6.53 3.86 -19.58
N PRO A 5 -5.94 5.07 -19.63
CA PRO A 5 -4.51 5.28 -19.54
C PRO A 5 -3.92 4.67 -18.26
N GLU A 6 -2.66 4.23 -18.36
CA GLU A 6 -1.97 3.55 -17.26
C GLU A 6 -1.90 4.42 -16.00
N ASP A 7 -1.65 5.72 -16.15
CA ASP A 7 -1.51 6.64 -15.02
C ASP A 7 -2.83 6.85 -14.27
N MET A 8 -3.95 6.96 -15.00
CA MET A 8 -5.28 6.99 -14.39
C MET A 8 -5.60 5.66 -13.68
N THR A 9 -5.18 4.53 -14.26
CA THR A 9 -5.38 3.20 -13.65
C THR A 9 -4.60 3.07 -12.33
N LYS A 10 -3.34 3.54 -12.31
CA LYS A 10 -2.51 3.60 -11.09
C LYS A 10 -3.16 4.46 -10.02
N GLU A 11 -3.72 5.61 -10.41
CA GLU A 11 -4.41 6.51 -9.49
C GLU A 11 -5.67 5.87 -8.89
N ILE A 12 -6.52 5.24 -9.72
CA ILE A 12 -7.70 4.51 -9.23
C ILE A 12 -7.27 3.43 -8.24
N PHE A 13 -6.36 2.54 -8.65
CA PHE A 13 -5.90 1.45 -7.79
C PHE A 13 -5.17 1.94 -6.52
N SER A 14 -4.65 3.18 -6.52
CA SER A 14 -4.09 3.84 -5.34
C SER A 14 -5.13 4.28 -4.31
N ARG A 15 -6.41 4.28 -4.68
CA ARG A 15 -7.53 4.63 -3.81
C ARG A 15 -8.38 3.42 -3.41
N VAL A 16 -8.36 2.34 -4.19
CA VAL A 16 -9.13 1.12 -3.87
C VAL A 16 -8.45 0.31 -2.76
N PRO A 17 -9.20 -0.31 -1.82
CA PRO A 17 -8.63 -1.25 -0.84
C PRO A 17 -7.84 -2.39 -1.49
N LEU A 18 -6.79 -2.87 -0.81
CA LEU A 18 -5.92 -3.94 -1.32
C LEU A 18 -6.63 -5.28 -1.47
N THR A 19 -7.70 -5.51 -0.69
CA THR A 19 -8.58 -6.66 -0.82
C THR A 19 -9.24 -6.69 -2.20
N SER A 20 -9.83 -5.58 -2.63
CA SER A 20 -10.39 -5.45 -3.98
C SER A 20 -9.30 -5.52 -5.06
N LEU A 21 -8.13 -4.93 -4.78
CA LEU A 21 -6.98 -4.96 -5.70
C LEU A 21 -6.45 -6.39 -5.90
N SER A 22 -6.63 -7.29 -4.94
CA SER A 22 -6.25 -8.71 -5.07
C SER A 22 -7.13 -9.50 -6.03
N ALA A 23 -8.33 -9.00 -6.36
CA ALA A 23 -9.26 -9.62 -7.31
C ALA A 23 -9.07 -9.11 -8.77
N VAL A 24 -8.39 -7.99 -8.97
CA VAL A 24 -8.07 -7.39 -10.28
C VAL A 24 -7.24 -8.28 -11.24
N PRO A 25 -6.38 -9.22 -10.79
CA PRO A 25 -5.58 -10.06 -11.68
C PRO A 25 -6.37 -10.88 -12.71
N SER A 26 -7.66 -11.14 -12.49
CA SER A 26 -8.49 -11.96 -13.38
C SER A 26 -8.98 -11.22 -14.63
N THR A 27 -8.88 -9.88 -14.67
CA THR A 27 -9.51 -9.09 -15.75
C THR A 27 -8.58 -8.87 -16.94
N CYS A 28 -7.29 -8.63 -16.71
CA CYS A 28 -6.35 -8.20 -17.75
C CYS A 28 -4.88 -8.33 -17.29
N LYS A 29 -3.98 -8.75 -18.19
CA LYS A 29 -2.52 -8.86 -17.92
C LYS A 29 -1.89 -7.52 -17.52
N ASN A 30 -2.29 -6.41 -18.16
CA ASN A 30 -1.78 -5.08 -17.85
C ASN A 30 -2.18 -4.65 -16.43
N TRP A 31 -3.45 -4.86 -16.07
CA TRP A 31 -3.97 -4.53 -14.74
C TRP A 31 -3.39 -5.43 -13.66
N ASN A 32 -3.08 -6.69 -13.97
CA ASN A 32 -2.34 -7.59 -13.07
C ASN A 32 -0.93 -7.05 -12.77
N SER A 33 -0.23 -6.50 -13.77
CA SER A 33 1.10 -5.90 -13.56
C SER A 33 1.03 -4.66 -12.65
N ILE A 34 0.09 -3.75 -12.94
CA ILE A 34 -0.11 -2.51 -12.17
C ILE A 34 -0.58 -2.81 -10.74
N SER A 35 -1.55 -3.73 -10.58
CA SER A 35 -2.06 -4.12 -9.26
C SER A 35 -0.97 -4.79 -8.42
N LYS A 36 -0.16 -5.69 -9.00
CA LYS A 36 0.95 -6.33 -8.26
C LYS A 36 2.02 -5.33 -7.83
N SER A 37 2.44 -4.42 -8.71
CA SER A 37 3.44 -3.39 -8.36
C SER A 37 2.94 -2.50 -7.22
N GLN A 38 1.66 -2.16 -7.24
CA GLN A 38 1.05 -1.35 -6.20
C GLN A 38 0.79 -2.12 -4.90
N VAL A 39 0.43 -3.40 -4.97
CA VAL A 39 0.32 -4.27 -3.79
C VAL A 39 1.68 -4.39 -3.10
N LEU A 40 2.76 -4.57 -3.87
CA LEU A 40 4.12 -4.62 -3.34
C LEU A 40 4.53 -3.29 -2.72
N SER A 41 4.25 -2.17 -3.39
CA SER A 41 4.50 -0.82 -2.86
C SER A 41 3.71 -0.54 -1.57
N ARG A 42 2.45 -0.99 -1.51
CA ARG A 42 1.59 -0.84 -0.32
C ARG A 42 1.92 -1.81 0.81
N ARG A 43 2.43 -3.00 0.52
CA ARG A 43 2.94 -3.91 1.57
C ARG A 43 4.22 -3.38 2.20
N LYS A 44 4.98 -2.56 1.46
CA LYS A 44 6.11 -1.77 1.97
C LYS A 44 5.66 -0.53 2.77
N GLN A 45 4.37 -0.35 3.06
CA GLN A 45 3.87 0.84 3.76
C GLN A 45 4.67 1.14 5.03
N PHE A 46 5.31 2.30 4.92
CA PHE A 46 6.02 3.17 5.84
C PHE A 46 6.53 2.52 7.11
N LEU A 47 7.80 2.10 7.04
CA LEU A 47 8.68 2.13 8.19
C LEU A 47 9.12 3.59 8.38
N GLY A 48 8.43 4.32 9.25
CA GLY A 48 8.83 5.67 9.64
C GLY A 48 9.69 5.62 10.90
N PHE A 49 10.74 6.43 10.95
CA PHE A 49 11.49 6.67 12.18
C PHE A 49 10.84 7.82 12.96
N MET A 50 10.63 7.64 14.26
CA MET A 50 10.07 8.65 15.16
C MET A 50 10.94 8.74 16.41
N MET A 51 11.24 9.97 16.84
CA MET A 51 11.93 10.22 18.10
C MET A 51 10.93 10.13 19.27
N LYS A 52 11.13 9.22 20.22
CA LYS A 52 10.37 9.13 21.47
C LYS A 52 11.33 9.05 22.64
N ASN A 53 11.21 9.96 23.60
CA ASN A 53 12.09 10.02 24.78
C ASN A 53 13.58 9.95 24.40
N PHE A 54 13.99 10.73 23.38
CA PHE A 54 15.33 10.75 22.82
C PHE A 54 15.82 9.44 22.16
N LYS A 55 14.94 8.46 21.95
CA LYS A 55 15.24 7.22 21.22
C LYS A 55 14.60 7.23 19.84
N VAL A 56 15.32 6.73 18.85
CA VAL A 56 14.76 6.51 17.51
C VAL A 56 13.99 5.19 17.53
N CYS A 57 12.68 5.28 17.27
CA CYS A 57 11.81 4.12 17.14
C CYS A 57 11.39 3.96 15.69
N SER A 58 11.30 2.73 15.24
CA SER A 58 10.74 2.38 13.94
C SER A 58 9.26 2.01 14.11
N GLN A 59 8.40 2.61 13.28
CA GLN A 59 6.95 2.40 13.31
C GLN A 59 6.44 2.05 11.92
N LYS A 60 5.68 0.94 11.85
CA LYS A 60 4.97 0.52 10.64
C LYS A 60 3.60 1.16 10.59
N PHE A 61 3.31 1.90 9.53
CA PHE A 61 1.98 2.48 9.29
C PHE A 61 1.20 1.62 8.30
N ASP A 62 0.04 1.12 8.68
CA ASP A 62 -0.92 0.55 7.73
C ASP A 62 -1.91 1.65 7.32
N LEU A 63 -1.79 2.11 6.08
CA LEU A 63 -2.59 3.17 5.48
C LEU A 63 -3.81 2.62 4.73
N GLN A 64 -3.99 1.30 4.66
CA GLN A 64 -5.12 0.70 3.92
C GLN A 64 -6.46 0.78 4.64
N GLY A 65 -6.46 1.25 5.88
CA GLY A 65 -7.69 1.48 6.63
C GLY A 65 -7.42 2.43 7.77
N ILE A 66 -8.11 3.57 7.76
CA ILE A 66 -8.36 4.38 8.95
C ILE A 66 -9.21 3.54 9.91
N ARG A 67 -8.66 2.47 10.52
CA ARG A 67 -9.15 1.72 11.69
C ARG A 67 -8.28 0.48 11.94
N ARG A 68 -7.16 0.71 12.63
CA ARG A 68 -6.73 0.03 13.87
C ARG A 68 -5.22 0.23 13.99
N LYS A 69 -4.82 1.17 14.84
CA LYS A 69 -3.45 1.32 15.30
C LYS A 69 -3.02 0.02 16.02
N LYS A 70 -2.52 -0.97 15.29
CA LYS A 70 -1.56 -1.92 15.86
C LYS A 70 -0.17 -1.34 15.61
N THR A 71 0.18 -0.37 16.46
CA THR A 71 1.52 0.20 16.51
C THR A 71 2.44 -0.83 17.16
N SER A 72 3.20 -1.55 16.35
CA SER A 72 4.35 -2.31 16.86
C SER A 72 5.57 -1.39 16.85
N PHE A 73 6.22 -1.27 18.01
CA PHE A 73 7.44 -0.49 18.18
C PHE A 73 8.63 -1.41 18.04
N ILE A 74 9.58 -1.04 17.17
CA ILE A 74 10.91 -1.63 17.16
C ILE A 74 11.86 -0.55 17.67
N HIS A 75 12.58 -0.86 18.75
CA HIS A 75 13.64 0.00 19.27
C HIS A 75 14.92 -0.28 18.48
N LEU A 76 15.51 0.79 17.95
CA LEU A 76 16.86 0.77 17.38
C LEU A 76 17.88 1.17 18.45
#